data_AF-A0A067DK40-F1
#
_entry.id   AF-A0A067DK40-F1
#
_cell.length_a   1.000
_cell.length_b   1.000
_cell.length_c   1.000
_cell.angle_alpha   90.00
_cell.angle_beta   90.00
_cell.angle_gamma   90.00
#
_symmetry.space_group_name_H-M   'P 1'
#
loop_
_entity.id
_entity.type
_entity.pdbx_description
1 polymer ?
#
loop_
_entity_poly.entity_id
_entity_poly.type
_entity_poly.pdbx_seq_one_letter_code
_entity_poly.pdbx_strand_id
1 'polypeptide(L)'
;MDNDKLVKLRPFVRNFLKKASSMFEMYVCTMGTQCYATAAVKVLDSNSKYFNSRIIAQEDFKVKDRKNLDLVLSQERGTVILDDTESVWSDHTKNLKVVENMTTLGTKK
;
A
#
# COMPACT_ATOMS: atom_id res chain seq x y z
N MET A 1 0.33 7.74 22.17
CA MET A 1 0.09 7.65 20.71
C MET A 1 -0.23 9.06 20.26
N ASP A 2 0.62 9.65 19.43
CA ASP A 2 0.38 11.00 18.90
C ASP A 2 -0.87 10.97 18.01
N ASN A 3 -1.91 11.67 18.46
CA ASN A 3 -3.25 11.68 17.89
C ASN A 3 -3.40 12.55 16.63
N ASP A 4 -2.28 12.98 16.01
CA ASP A 4 -2.28 14.05 15.01
C ASP A 4 -1.72 13.65 13.63
N LYS A 5 -1.85 12.37 13.25
CA LYS A 5 -1.52 11.94 11.88
C LYS A 5 -2.71 12.18 10.94
N LEU A 6 -2.60 13.22 10.12
CA LEU A 6 -3.54 13.50 9.03
C LEU A 6 -3.29 12.53 7.86
N VAL A 7 -4.34 11.85 7.39
CA VAL A 7 -4.30 10.99 6.19
C VAL A 7 -5.06 11.68 5.06
N LYS A 8 -4.37 11.98 3.96
CA LYS A 8 -4.99 12.50 2.73
C LYS A 8 -5.16 11.36 1.74
N LEU A 9 -6.38 11.15 1.27
CA LEU A 9 -6.68 10.16 0.24
C LEU A 9 -6.38 10.72 -1.15
N ARG A 10 -5.75 9.92 -2.01
CA ARG A 10 -5.53 10.28 -3.42
C ARG A 10 -6.89 10.52 -4.09
N PRO A 11 -7.05 11.58 -4.90
CA PRO A 11 -8.27 11.78 -5.67
C PRO A 11 -8.68 10.51 -6.42
N PHE A 12 -9.97 10.21 -6.41
CA PHE A 12 -10.58 9.03 -7.06
C PHE A 12 -10.18 7.65 -6.51
N VAL A 13 -9.42 7.56 -5.39
CA VAL A 13 -8.97 6.26 -4.85
C VAL A 13 -10.12 5.29 -4.58
N ARG A 14 -11.27 5.76 -4.10
CA ARG A 14 -12.43 4.89 -3.82
C ARG A 14 -13.01 4.26 -5.09
N ASN A 15 -13.05 5.01 -6.19
CA ASN A 15 -13.50 4.50 -7.49
C ASN A 15 -12.46 3.53 -8.08
N PHE A 16 -11.18 3.84 -7.91
CA PHE A 16 -10.10 2.94 -8.28
C PHE A 16 -10.23 1.60 -7.55
N LEU A 17 -10.33 1.60 -6.22
CA LEU A 17 -10.48 0.37 -5.42
C LEU A 17 -11.71 -0.44 -5.83
N LYS A 18 -12.84 0.23 -6.08
CA LYS A 18 -14.06 -0.43 -6.57
C LYS A 18 -13.82 -1.17 -7.89
N LYS A 19 -13.16 -0.54 -8.87
CA LYS A 19 -12.85 -1.16 -10.17
C LYS A 19 -11.77 -2.23 -10.07
N ALA A 20 -10.72 -1.98 -9.29
CA ALA A 20 -9.65 -2.94 -9.07
C ALA A 20 -10.19 -4.22 -8.39
N SER A 21 -11.12 -4.09 -7.44
CA SER A 21 -11.71 -5.23 -6.72
C SER A 21 -12.49 -6.21 -7.59
N SER A 22 -12.89 -5.83 -8.81
CA SER A 22 -13.54 -6.78 -9.73
C SER A 22 -12.54 -7.63 -10.52
N MET A 23 -11.24 -7.37 -10.41
CA MET A 23 -10.18 -8.04 -11.17
C MET A 23 -9.05 -8.58 -10.29
N PHE A 24 -8.84 -8.00 -9.11
CA PHE A 24 -7.71 -8.31 -8.24
C PHE A 24 -8.13 -8.53 -6.79
N GLU A 25 -7.48 -9.49 -6.13
CA GLU A 25 -7.38 -9.49 -4.66
C GLU A 25 -6.31 -8.47 -4.26
N MET A 26 -6.66 -7.55 -3.35
CA MET A 26 -5.79 -6.43 -3.02
C MET A 26 -5.13 -6.60 -1.65
N TYR A 27 -3.84 -6.24 -1.61
CA TYR A 27 -2.99 -6.21 -0.43
C TYR A 27 -2.51 -4.78 -0.20
N VAL A 28 -2.25 -4.41 1.06
CA VAL A 28 -1.49 -3.21 1.42
C VAL A 28 -0.10 -3.64 1.85
N CYS A 29 0.93 -3.14 1.18
CA CYS A 29 2.34 -3.39 1.54
C CYS A 29 3.04 -2.06 1.83
N THR A 30 3.43 -1.80 3.08
CA THR A 30 3.95 -0.49 3.50
C THR A 30 5.19 -0.62 4.39
N MET A 31 6.12 0.33 4.26
CA MET A 31 7.24 0.50 5.19
C MET A 31 6.83 1.24 6.48
N GLY A 32 5.55 1.58 6.63
CA GLY A 32 5.00 2.11 7.88
C GLY A 32 4.75 1.01 8.91
N THR A 33 4.65 1.40 10.19
CA THR A 33 4.36 0.46 11.29
C THR A 33 2.98 -0.16 11.17
N GLN A 34 2.79 -1.35 11.76
CA GLN A 34 1.51 -2.07 11.77
C GLN A 34 0.35 -1.22 12.30
N CYS A 35 0.60 -0.46 13.38
CA CYS A 35 -0.39 0.44 13.97
C CYS A 35 -0.81 1.53 12.99
N TYR A 36 0.16 2.15 12.29
CA TYR A 36 -0.12 3.17 11.29
C TYR A 36 -0.85 2.59 10.08
N ALA A 37 -0.38 1.45 9.55
CA ALA A 37 -0.97 0.77 8.40
C ALA A 37 -2.45 0.44 8.67
N THR A 38 -2.73 -0.14 9.83
CA THR A 38 -4.10 -0.48 10.26
C THR A 38 -4.99 0.76 10.36
N ALA A 39 -4.50 1.84 10.98
CA ALA A 39 -5.24 3.09 11.10
C ALA A 39 -5.50 3.75 9.73
N ALA A 40 -4.50 3.79 8.84
CA ALA A 40 -4.64 4.35 7.50
C ALA A 40 -5.61 3.53 6.64
N VAL A 41 -5.55 2.19 6.71
CA VAL A 41 -6.51 1.31 6.01
C VAL A 41 -7.93 1.54 6.51
N LYS A 42 -8.15 1.79 7.81
CA LYS A 42 -9.48 2.12 8.33
C LYS A 42 -10.06 3.42 7.73
N VAL A 43 -9.22 4.40 7.40
CA VAL A 43 -9.65 5.62 6.68
C VAL A 43 -9.94 5.33 5.20
N LEU A 44 -9.10 4.50 4.57
CA LEU A 44 -9.20 4.14 3.15
C LEU A 44 -10.40 3.22 2.85
N ASP A 45 -10.60 2.20 3.69
CA ASP A 45 -11.54 1.08 3.53
C ASP A 45 -12.31 0.83 4.84
N SER A 46 -13.14 1.80 5.24
CA SER A 46 -13.85 1.79 6.53
C SER A 46 -14.75 0.57 6.76
N ASN A 47 -15.21 -0.06 5.69
CA ASN A 47 -16.12 -1.21 5.74
C ASN A 47 -15.38 -2.55 5.57
N SER A 48 -14.04 -2.53 5.53
CA SER A 48 -13.21 -3.72 5.28
C SER A 48 -13.69 -4.50 4.05
N LYS A 49 -13.91 -3.82 2.93
CA LYS A 49 -14.40 -4.45 1.70
C LYS A 49 -13.27 -4.98 0.83
N TYR A 50 -12.11 -4.34 0.88
CA TYR A 50 -11.06 -4.48 -0.12
C TYR A 50 -9.84 -5.23 0.43
N PHE A 51 -9.41 -4.91 1.64
CA PHE A 51 -8.14 -5.43 2.17
C PHE A 51 -8.31 -6.49 3.26
N ASN A 52 -9.38 -6.43 4.07
CA ASN A 52 -9.55 -7.33 5.22
C ASN A 52 -8.26 -7.40 6.07
N SER A 53 -7.73 -8.60 6.29
CA SER A 53 -6.47 -8.86 7.00
C SER A 53 -5.22 -8.82 6.12
N ARG A 54 -5.32 -8.46 4.83
CA ARG A 54 -4.20 -8.42 3.87
C ARG A 54 -3.41 -7.12 3.97
N ILE A 55 -2.86 -6.86 5.15
CA ILE A 55 -1.99 -5.72 5.44
C ILE A 55 -0.63 -6.28 5.84
N ILE A 56 0.42 -5.89 5.11
CA ILE A 56 1.81 -6.25 5.34
C ILE A 56 2.56 -4.95 5.67
N ALA A 57 3.02 -4.84 6.90
CA ALA A 57 3.67 -3.66 7.44
C ALA A 57 5.18 -3.85 7.59
N GLN A 58 5.86 -2.80 8.07
CA GLN A 58 7.31 -2.80 8.25
C GLN A 58 7.81 -3.99 9.08
N GLU A 59 7.08 -4.34 10.13
CA GLU A 59 7.41 -5.41 11.07
C GLU A 59 7.31 -6.82 10.46
N ASP A 60 6.61 -6.97 9.33
CA ASP A 60 6.43 -8.25 8.64
C ASP A 60 7.57 -8.55 7.65
N PHE A 61 8.35 -7.53 7.26
CA PHE A 61 9.46 -7.71 6.32
C PHE A 61 10.73 -8.19 7.03
N LYS A 62 11.34 -9.25 6.49
CA LYS A 62 12.59 -9.82 7.03
C LYS A 62 13.81 -8.94 6.78
N VAL A 63 13.78 -8.14 5.71
CA VAL A 63 14.90 -7.29 5.30
C VAL A 63 14.48 -5.84 5.45
N LYS A 64 15.28 -5.08 6.20
CA LYS A 64 15.03 -3.66 6.42
C LYS A 64 15.03 -2.91 5.08
N ASP A 65 14.09 -1.97 4.93
CA ASP A 65 13.95 -1.09 3.77
C ASP A 65 13.79 -1.82 2.43
N ARG A 66 13.34 -3.08 2.45
CA ARG A 66 13.03 -3.89 1.27
C ARG A 66 11.69 -4.58 1.43
N LYS A 67 10.87 -4.51 0.37
CA LYS A 67 9.61 -5.22 0.24
C LYS A 67 9.81 -6.44 -0.67
N ASN A 68 8.99 -7.47 -0.44
CA ASN A 68 8.95 -8.66 -1.27
C ASN A 68 7.53 -9.22 -1.34
N LEU A 69 7.33 -10.28 -2.13
CA LEU A 69 6.04 -10.94 -2.30
C LEU A 69 5.85 -12.18 -1.42
N ASP A 70 6.75 -12.46 -0.47
CA ASP A 70 6.75 -13.71 0.32
C ASP A 70 5.44 -13.94 1.10
N LEU A 71 4.77 -12.86 1.51
CA LEU A 71 3.54 -12.90 2.30
C LEU A 71 2.28 -12.67 1.45
N VAL A 72 2.42 -12.48 0.14
CA VAL A 72 1.30 -12.34 -0.78
C VAL A 72 0.89 -13.73 -1.25
N LEU A 73 -0.36 -14.12 -0.99
CA LEU A 73 -0.88 -15.44 -1.34
C LEU A 73 -1.26 -15.53 -2.84
N SER A 74 -0.30 -15.26 -3.73
CA SER A 74 -0.48 -15.30 -5.18
C SER A 74 0.81 -15.73 -5.88
N GLN A 75 0.70 -16.25 -7.11
CA GLN A 75 1.88 -16.49 -7.95
C GLN A 75 2.39 -15.17 -8.51
N GLU A 76 3.71 -14.95 -8.45
CA GLU A 76 4.35 -13.73 -8.94
C GLU A 76 3.92 -13.33 -10.36
N ARG A 77 3.76 -14.29 -11.28
CA ARG A 77 3.31 -14.01 -12.66
C ARG A 77 1.92 -13.35 -12.77
N GLY A 78 1.10 -13.46 -11.73
CA GLY A 78 -0.25 -12.87 -11.64
C GLY A 78 -0.30 -11.64 -10.73
N THR A 79 0.82 -11.19 -10.19
CA THR A 79 0.88 -10.09 -9.23
C THR A 79 1.26 -8.78 -9.94
N VAL A 80 0.58 -7.69 -9.61
CA VAL A 80 0.97 -6.34 -10.03
C VAL A 80 1.25 -5.51 -8.79
N ILE A 81 2.39 -4.81 -8.77
CA ILE A 81 2.81 -3.95 -7.68
C ILE A 81 2.62 -2.50 -8.12
N LEU A 82 1.91 -1.71 -7.31
CA LEU A 82 1.80 -0.26 -7.46
C LEU A 82 2.51 0.40 -6.28
N ASP A 83 3.63 1.06 -6.55
CA ASP A 83 4.45 1.72 -5.53
C ASP A 83 5.14 2.93 -6.16
N ASP A 84 5.40 3.97 -5.39
CA ASP A 84 6.11 5.16 -5.86
C ASP A 84 7.63 5.04 -5.70
N THR A 85 8.11 4.03 -4.97
CA THR A 85 9.54 3.82 -4.71
C THR A 85 10.04 2.53 -5.36
N GLU A 86 10.84 2.63 -6.42
CA GLU A 86 11.36 1.44 -7.12
C GLU A 86 12.40 0.66 -6.30
N SER A 87 13.27 1.37 -5.57
CA SER A 87 14.42 0.76 -4.87
C SER A 87 14.00 -0.28 -3.82
N VAL A 88 12.83 -0.13 -3.20
CA VAL A 88 12.32 -1.08 -2.20
C VAL A 88 11.81 -2.39 -2.82
N TRP A 89 11.65 -2.48 -4.15
CA TRP A 89 11.15 -3.64 -4.90
C TRP A 89 12.18 -4.20 -5.90
N SER A 90 13.48 -4.09 -5.59
CA SER A 90 14.57 -4.46 -6.50
C SER A 90 14.52 -5.90 -7.04
N ASP A 91 13.93 -6.85 -6.30
CA ASP A 91 13.79 -8.24 -6.76
C ASP A 91 12.54 -8.50 -7.64
N HIS A 92 11.60 -7.54 -7.70
CA HIS A 92 10.29 -7.70 -8.34
C HIS A 92 9.98 -6.56 -9.34
N THR A 93 11.01 -5.94 -9.93
CA THR A 93 10.87 -4.78 -10.84
C THR A 93 10.00 -5.06 -12.06
N LYS A 94 9.93 -6.32 -12.53
CA LYS A 94 9.06 -6.71 -13.66
C LYS A 94 7.57 -6.56 -13.36
N ASN A 95 7.18 -6.71 -12.09
CA ASN A 95 5.81 -6.63 -11.60
C ASN A 95 5.45 -5.22 -11.15
N LEU A 96 6.44 -4.34 -10.99
CA LEU A 96 6.28 -2.98 -10.54
C LEU A 96 5.77 -2.06 -11.65
N LYS A 97 4.73 -1.30 -11.34
CA LYS A 97 4.34 -0.08 -12.05
C LYS A 97 4.55 1.09 -11.10
N VAL A 98 5.61 1.85 -11.37
CA VAL A 98 5.93 3.05 -10.60
C VAL A 98 4.80 4.05 -10.78
N VAL A 99 4.21 4.49 -9.66
CA VAL A 99 3.18 5.53 -9.65
C VAL A 99 3.76 6.83 -9.15
N GLU A 100 3.22 7.95 -9.61
CA GLU A 100 3.64 9.26 -9.11
C GLU A 100 3.35 9.37 -7.61
N ASN A 101 4.37 9.83 -6.86
CA ASN A 101 4.26 10.10 -5.43
C ASN A 101 3.18 11.16 -5.17
N MET A 102 2.34 10.91 -4.18
CA MET A 102 1.31 11.85 -3.75
C MET A 102 1.91 12.98 -2.91
N THR A 103 2.27 14.08 -3.55
CA THR A 103 2.68 15.29 -2.85
C THR A 103 1.48 16.06 -2.33
N THR A 104 1.57 16.58 -1.11
CA THR A 104 0.64 17.59 -0.61
C THR A 104 1.06 18.95 -1.16
N LEU A 105 0.28 19.53 -2.08
CA LEU A 105 0.41 20.95 -2.39
C LEU A 105 0.12 21.76 -1.12
N GLY A 106 1.16 22.39 -0.55
CA GLY A 106 1.03 23.41 0.49
C GLY A 106 1.57 23.06 1.88
N THR A 107 2.89 23.11 2.03
CA THR A 107 3.54 23.89 3.12
C THR A 107 4.80 24.49 2.53
N LYS A 108 4.63 25.52 1.69
CA LYS A 108 5.66 26.57 1.63
C LYS A 108 5.60 27.24 3.00
N LYS A 109 6.60 26.96 3.83
CA LYS A 109 6.94 27.83 4.94
C LYS A 109 7.69 29.03 4.36
#